data_AF-A0A533WXG1-F1
#
_entry.id   AF-A0A533WXG1-F1
#
_cell.length_a   1.000
_cell.length_b   1.000
_cell.length_c   1.000
_cell.angle_alpha   90.00
_cell.angle_beta   90.00
_cell.angle_gamma   90.00
#
_symmetry.space_group_name_H-M   'P 1'
#
loop_
_entity.id
_entity.type
_entity.pdbx_description
1 polymer ?
#
loop_
_entity_poly.entity_id
_entity_poly.type
_entity_poly.pdbx_seq_one_letter_code
_entity_poly.pdbx_strand_id
1 'polypeptide(L)'
;MGYYWSVVLATGSQDGAEHFTTLWADHSSNQPLTRDCTIITNGENYLKVYLDGVSVYSNSTLELTMPAPFYAFVEVQTTSSSQMRIGAYADYYATLNNDIRLMNAPRSGIVQIIDSSTGNQIANGTVGWDGTARFDVGMYHMPINNALINIYDSSGRDLIASGTTKLWGGDVYSVASGQSNEDLKCITVPNLDPM
;
A
#
# COMPACT_ATOMS: atom_id res chain seq x y z
N MET A 1 -31.26 5.55 -14.26
CA MET A 1 -30.45 5.85 -13.07
C MET A 1 -29.60 4.63 -12.76
N GLY A 2 -28.35 4.82 -12.39
CA GLY A 2 -27.39 3.74 -12.16
C GLY A 2 -26.70 3.90 -10.80
N TYR A 3 -25.96 2.87 -10.41
CA TYR A 3 -25.07 2.93 -9.25
C TYR A 3 -23.83 3.75 -9.61
N TYR A 4 -23.22 4.40 -8.62
CA TYR A 4 -21.95 5.10 -8.75
C TYR A 4 -21.13 4.94 -7.48
N TRP A 5 -19.81 5.10 -7.60
CA TRP A 5 -18.89 5.12 -6.47
C TRP A 5 -18.46 6.54 -6.20
N SER A 6 -18.27 6.87 -4.92
CA SER A 6 -17.78 8.17 -4.50
C SER A 6 -16.93 8.08 -3.24
N VAL A 7 -15.99 9.02 -3.11
CA VAL A 7 -15.28 9.29 -1.88
C VAL A 7 -15.91 10.54 -1.28
N VAL A 8 -16.34 10.46 -0.03
CA VAL A 8 -17.07 11.54 0.65
C VAL A 8 -16.40 11.83 1.98
N LEU A 9 -16.10 13.11 2.23
CA LEU A 9 -15.78 13.58 3.57
C LEU A 9 -17.10 13.90 4.27
N ALA A 10 -17.34 13.22 5.38
CA ALA A 10 -18.49 13.44 6.23
C ALA A 10 -18.05 14.07 7.55
N THR A 11 -18.71 15.13 7.97
CA THR A 11 -18.57 15.71 9.31
C THR A 11 -19.93 15.80 9.99
N GLY A 12 -19.95 15.80 11.32
CA GLY A 12 -21.18 15.80 12.08
C GLY A 12 -20.91 15.69 13.57
N SER A 13 -21.90 15.15 14.28
CA SER A 13 -21.88 15.00 15.73
C SER A 13 -21.76 13.52 16.13
N GLN A 14 -21.81 13.25 17.43
CA GLN A 14 -21.88 11.89 17.96
C GLN A 14 -23.11 11.11 17.49
N ASP A 15 -24.14 11.81 17.00
CA ASP A 15 -25.41 11.23 16.56
C ASP A 15 -25.40 10.87 15.07
N GLY A 16 -24.39 11.31 14.32
CA GLY A 16 -24.18 10.94 12.92
C GLY A 16 -23.54 12.02 12.06
N ALA A 17 -23.33 11.69 10.79
CA ALA A 17 -22.86 12.61 9.77
C ALA A 17 -23.98 13.59 9.34
N GLU A 18 -23.67 14.88 9.31
CA GLU A 18 -24.62 15.96 9.04
C GLU A 18 -24.25 16.74 7.75
N HIS A 19 -22.95 16.81 7.46
CA HIS A 19 -22.41 17.52 6.30
C HIS A 19 -21.56 16.58 5.46
N PHE A 20 -21.76 16.64 4.15
CA PHE A 20 -21.11 15.75 3.20
C PHE A 20 -20.47 16.57 2.09
N THR A 21 -19.18 16.36 1.88
CA THR A 21 -18.43 16.92 0.76
C THR A 21 -17.95 15.78 -0.12
N THR A 22 -18.47 15.70 -1.34
CA THR A 22 -17.98 14.74 -2.33
C THR A 22 -16.57 15.13 -2.77
N LEU A 23 -15.60 14.29 -2.46
CA LEU A 23 -14.19 14.46 -2.82
C LEU A 23 -13.87 13.90 -4.20
N TRP A 24 -14.57 12.83 -4.59
CA TRP A 24 -14.47 12.18 -5.89
C TRP A 24 -15.75 11.38 -6.18
N ALA A 25 -16.15 11.28 -7.44
CA ALA A 25 -17.24 10.39 -7.87
C ALA A 25 -17.06 9.92 -9.32
N ASP A 26 -17.46 8.68 -9.60
CA ASP A 26 -17.53 8.12 -10.96
C ASP A 26 -18.97 7.88 -11.38
N HIS A 27 -19.50 8.79 -12.20
CA HIS A 27 -20.87 8.76 -12.72
C HIS A 27 -21.02 7.97 -14.03
N SER A 28 -20.00 7.24 -14.47
CA SER A 28 -20.13 6.39 -15.65
C SER A 28 -21.20 5.31 -15.46
N SER A 29 -21.82 4.89 -16.54
CA SER A 29 -22.89 3.89 -16.50
C SER A 29 -22.36 2.50 -16.15
N ASN A 30 -23.23 1.66 -15.58
CA ASN A 30 -22.95 0.26 -15.27
C ASN A 30 -21.79 0.03 -14.27
N GLN A 31 -21.62 0.92 -13.30
CA GLN A 31 -20.68 0.67 -12.19
C GLN A 31 -21.02 -0.63 -11.45
N PRO A 32 -20.02 -1.43 -11.07
CA PRO A 32 -20.23 -2.65 -10.31
C PRO A 32 -20.75 -2.34 -8.90
N LEU A 33 -21.49 -3.28 -8.31
CA LEU A 33 -22.04 -3.16 -6.96
C LEU A 33 -21.02 -3.46 -5.85
N THR A 34 -19.91 -4.09 -6.19
CA THR A 34 -18.83 -4.48 -5.27
C THR A 34 -17.50 -4.11 -5.91
N ARG A 35 -16.62 -3.48 -5.14
CA ARG A 35 -15.26 -3.08 -5.53
C ARG A 35 -14.33 -3.21 -4.33
N ASP A 36 -13.06 -3.43 -4.61
CA ASP A 36 -12.05 -3.42 -3.56
C ASP A 36 -11.69 -1.97 -3.22
N CYS A 37 -11.70 -1.64 -1.94
CA CYS A 37 -11.43 -0.29 -1.45
C CYS A 37 -10.30 -0.33 -0.41
N THR A 38 -9.31 0.53 -0.58
CA THR A 38 -8.28 0.78 0.43
C THR A 38 -8.28 2.26 0.80
N ILE A 39 -8.42 2.55 2.09
CA ILE A 39 -8.37 3.91 2.64
C ILE A 39 -7.13 4.03 3.50
N ILE A 40 -6.29 5.02 3.21
CA ILE A 40 -5.09 5.34 3.98
C ILE A 40 -5.25 6.74 4.55
N THR A 41 -5.07 6.87 5.85
CA THR A 41 -5.17 8.16 6.53
C THR A 41 -4.25 8.24 7.75
N ASN A 42 -3.81 9.46 8.07
CA ASN A 42 -3.20 9.78 9.37
C ASN A 42 -4.22 10.37 10.36
N GLY A 43 -5.50 10.45 9.98
CA GLY A 43 -6.60 11.01 10.76
C GLY A 43 -6.60 12.52 10.96
N GLU A 44 -5.53 13.22 10.56
CA GLU A 44 -5.41 14.67 10.71
C GLU A 44 -5.69 15.39 9.39
N ASN A 45 -4.89 15.11 8.36
CA ASN A 45 -4.93 15.85 7.11
C ASN A 45 -4.66 15.04 5.83
N TYR A 46 -4.22 13.80 5.99
CA TYR A 46 -3.88 12.94 4.89
C TYR A 46 -4.98 11.93 4.62
N LEU A 47 -5.45 11.89 3.37
CA LEU A 47 -6.37 10.88 2.87
C LEU A 47 -5.93 10.44 1.47
N LYS A 48 -5.69 9.14 1.30
CA LYS A 48 -5.49 8.50 -0.01
C LYS A 48 -6.43 7.31 -0.11
N VAL A 49 -7.15 7.22 -1.23
CA VAL A 49 -8.15 6.18 -1.48
C VAL A 49 -7.86 5.49 -2.80
N TYR A 50 -7.87 4.17 -2.76
CA TYR A 50 -7.77 3.31 -3.93
C TYR A 50 -9.07 2.56 -4.15
N LEU A 51 -9.51 2.47 -5.40
CA LEU A 51 -10.53 1.54 -5.86
C LEU A 51 -9.91 0.58 -6.86
N ASP A 52 -10.03 -0.73 -6.61
CA ASP A 52 -9.41 -1.80 -7.42
C ASP A 52 -7.91 -1.57 -7.65
N GLY A 53 -7.20 -1.11 -6.62
CA GLY A 53 -5.77 -0.78 -6.68
C GLY A 53 -5.42 0.52 -7.42
N VAL A 54 -6.40 1.26 -7.95
CA VAL A 54 -6.18 2.55 -8.63
C VAL A 54 -6.46 3.71 -7.68
N SER A 55 -5.49 4.62 -7.52
CA SER A 55 -5.66 5.84 -6.70
C SER A 55 -6.72 6.75 -7.31
N VAL A 56 -7.88 6.85 -6.67
CA VAL A 56 -9.01 7.70 -7.09
C VAL A 56 -9.05 9.04 -6.38
N TYR A 57 -8.43 9.13 -5.20
CA TYR A 57 -8.32 10.38 -4.44
C TYR A 57 -7.02 10.41 -3.62
N SER A 58 -6.39 11.57 -3.52
CA SER A 58 -5.24 11.81 -2.65
C SER A 58 -5.19 13.29 -2.25
N ASN A 59 -5.12 13.58 -0.95
CA ASN A 59 -4.97 14.92 -0.41
C ASN A 59 -4.16 14.87 0.90
N SER A 60 -3.32 15.88 1.14
CA SER A 60 -2.46 15.98 2.35
C SER A 60 -2.73 17.23 3.18
N THR A 61 -3.82 17.95 2.90
CA THR A 61 -4.22 19.19 3.56
C THR A 61 -5.73 19.20 3.88
N LEU A 62 -6.35 18.03 3.95
CA LEU A 62 -7.76 17.91 4.31
C LEU A 62 -7.92 18.20 5.82
N GLU A 63 -9.09 18.61 6.28
CA GLU A 63 -9.37 18.68 7.72
C GLU A 63 -10.17 17.45 8.11
N LEU A 64 -9.49 16.40 8.57
CA LEU A 64 -10.12 15.13 8.92
C LEU A 64 -10.60 15.10 10.37
N THR A 65 -9.85 15.73 11.28
CA THR A 65 -10.21 15.86 12.71
C THR A 65 -10.52 14.51 13.41
N MET A 66 -9.87 13.44 12.96
CA MET A 66 -9.97 12.09 13.53
C MET A 66 -8.66 11.75 14.27
N PRO A 67 -8.36 12.33 15.44
CA PRO A 67 -7.12 12.04 16.14
C PRO A 67 -7.06 10.56 16.58
N ALA A 68 -5.84 10.02 16.64
CA ALA A 68 -5.63 8.69 17.19
C ALA A 68 -6.08 8.59 18.66
N PRO A 69 -6.50 7.40 19.14
CA PRO A 69 -6.52 6.11 18.43
C PRO A 69 -7.67 6.02 17.41
N PHE A 70 -7.38 5.47 16.23
CA PHE A 70 -8.41 5.32 15.20
C PHE A 70 -9.31 4.12 15.49
N TYR A 71 -10.61 4.32 15.31
CA TYR A 71 -11.60 3.27 15.31
C TYR A 71 -12.25 3.23 13.92
N ALA A 72 -12.16 2.09 13.26
CA ALA A 72 -12.75 1.87 11.95
C ALA A 72 -13.96 0.95 12.10
N PHE A 73 -15.07 1.33 11.47
CA PHE A 73 -16.29 0.53 11.38
C PHE A 73 -16.78 0.56 9.92
N VAL A 74 -17.34 -0.55 9.46
CA VAL A 74 -18.06 -0.59 8.19
C VAL A 74 -19.54 -0.51 8.49
N GLU A 75 -20.18 0.57 8.02
CA GLU A 75 -21.62 0.73 8.07
C GLU A 75 -22.22 0.46 6.69
N VAL A 76 -23.25 -0.38 6.65
CA VAL A 76 -24.01 -0.65 5.43
C VAL A 76 -25.36 0.03 5.56
N GLN A 77 -25.54 1.14 4.84
CA GLN A 77 -26.82 1.84 4.75
C GLN A 77 -27.50 1.56 3.41
N THR A 78 -28.80 1.28 3.42
CA THR A 78 -29.62 1.10 2.22
C THR A 78 -31.01 1.67 2.44
N THR A 79 -31.51 2.45 1.48
CA THR A 79 -32.92 2.86 1.41
C THR A 79 -33.77 1.88 0.59
N SER A 80 -33.12 0.88 -0.03
CA SER A 80 -33.80 -0.18 -0.77
C SER A 80 -34.11 -1.37 0.12
N SER A 81 -35.37 -1.81 0.10
CA SER A 81 -35.82 -3.05 0.73
C SER A 81 -35.69 -4.28 -0.17
N SER A 82 -35.18 -4.11 -1.41
CA SER A 82 -35.23 -5.18 -2.42
C SER A 82 -34.35 -6.39 -2.07
N GLN A 83 -33.20 -6.16 -1.43
CA GLN A 83 -32.22 -7.20 -1.05
C GLN A 83 -31.37 -6.73 0.14
N MET A 84 -30.89 -7.70 0.93
CA MET A 84 -29.89 -7.46 1.98
C MET A 84 -28.56 -7.03 1.33
N ARG A 85 -27.94 -5.99 1.90
CA ARG A 85 -26.61 -5.51 1.50
C ARG A 85 -25.59 -5.96 2.53
N ILE A 86 -24.41 -6.31 2.08
CA ILE A 86 -23.30 -6.79 2.92
C ILE A 86 -22.08 -5.96 2.58
N GLY A 87 -21.37 -5.51 3.61
CA GLY A 87 -20.03 -4.96 3.52
C GLY A 87 -19.12 -5.86 4.35
N ALA A 88 -17.96 -6.21 3.81
CA ALA A 88 -16.94 -6.94 4.53
C ALA A 88 -15.83 -5.96 4.91
N TYR A 89 -15.52 -5.87 6.20
CA TYR A 89 -14.30 -5.26 6.67
C TYR A 89 -13.27 -6.37 6.84
N ALA A 90 -12.27 -6.40 5.97
CA ALA A 90 -11.26 -7.45 6.02
C ALA A 90 -10.27 -7.18 7.16
N ASP A 91 -9.63 -6.00 7.15
CA ASP A 91 -8.45 -5.75 7.96
C ASP A 91 -8.29 -4.28 8.37
N TYR A 92 -7.69 -4.07 9.54
CA TYR A 92 -7.20 -2.80 10.05
C TYR A 92 -5.72 -2.97 10.40
N TYR A 93 -4.86 -2.10 9.87
CA TYR A 93 -3.45 -2.05 10.26
C TYR A 93 -2.95 -0.60 10.28
N ALA A 94 -1.92 -0.36 11.10
CA ALA A 94 -1.21 0.91 11.15
C ALA A 94 0.23 0.68 10.69
N THR A 95 0.68 1.48 9.72
CA THR A 95 2.06 1.48 9.21
C THR A 95 2.72 2.83 9.50
N LEU A 96 4.05 2.88 9.48
CA LEU A 96 4.77 4.14 9.66
C LEU A 96 4.67 5.03 8.40
N ASN A 97 4.53 4.41 7.23
CA ASN A 97 4.41 5.10 5.95
C ASN A 97 3.80 4.15 4.89
N ASN A 98 3.64 4.63 3.65
CA ASN A 98 3.14 3.87 2.50
C ASN A 98 4.25 3.25 1.65
N ASP A 99 5.50 3.68 1.84
CA ASP A 99 6.65 3.15 1.12
C ASP A 99 7.51 2.24 2.00
N ILE A 100 8.14 1.24 1.39
CA ILE A 100 9.31 0.59 1.97
C ILE A 100 10.58 1.24 1.44
N ARG A 101 11.65 1.16 2.23
CA ARG A 101 12.98 1.60 1.80
C ARG A 101 13.92 0.43 1.69
N LEU A 102 14.61 0.31 0.56
CA LEU A 102 15.75 -0.57 0.39
C LEU A 102 17.05 0.24 0.53
N MET A 103 18.04 -0.31 1.23
CA MET A 103 19.35 0.31 1.45
C MET A 103 20.49 -0.67 1.14
N ASN A 104 21.69 -0.11 0.95
CA ASN A 104 22.92 -0.84 0.65
C ASN A 104 22.85 -1.68 -0.64
N ALA A 105 21.93 -1.35 -1.55
CA ALA A 105 21.82 -2.05 -2.82
C ALA A 105 22.87 -1.53 -3.83
N PRO A 106 23.26 -2.36 -4.82
CA PRO A 106 24.18 -1.93 -5.88
C PRO A 106 23.67 -0.67 -6.57
N ARG A 107 24.53 0.34 -6.69
CA ARG A 107 24.19 1.61 -7.35
C ARG A 107 23.74 1.35 -8.78
N SER A 108 22.65 2.01 -9.18
CA SER A 108 22.04 1.83 -10.49
C SER A 108 21.54 0.40 -10.77
N GLY A 109 21.51 -0.48 -9.76
CA GLY A 109 20.89 -1.80 -9.88
C GLY A 109 19.38 -1.69 -10.08
N ILE A 110 18.78 -2.75 -10.61
CA ILE A 110 17.34 -2.84 -10.83
C ILE A 110 16.73 -3.71 -9.73
N VAL A 111 15.70 -3.20 -9.05
CA VAL A 111 14.97 -3.94 -8.03
C VAL A 111 13.62 -4.36 -8.59
N GLN A 112 13.29 -5.62 -8.40
CA GLN A 112 11.99 -6.18 -8.69
C GLN A 112 11.44 -6.82 -7.42
N ILE A 113 10.22 -6.44 -7.05
CA ILE A 113 9.48 -7.02 -5.94
C ILE A 113 8.26 -7.74 -6.51
N ILE A 114 8.18 -9.04 -6.29
CA ILE A 114 7.06 -9.88 -6.73
C ILE A 114 6.47 -10.65 -5.56
N ASP A 115 5.20 -10.98 -5.65
CA ASP A 115 4.60 -12.00 -4.80
C ASP A 115 5.10 -13.37 -5.28
N SER A 116 5.89 -14.06 -4.46
CA SER A 116 6.50 -15.34 -4.82
C SER A 116 5.48 -16.48 -4.98
N SER A 117 4.26 -16.30 -4.49
CA SER A 117 3.20 -17.32 -4.62
C SER A 117 2.42 -17.20 -5.93
N THR A 118 2.27 -15.99 -6.45
CA THR A 118 1.49 -15.72 -7.68
C THR A 118 2.35 -15.32 -8.88
N GLY A 119 3.58 -14.87 -8.64
CA GLY A 119 4.45 -14.26 -9.64
C GLY A 119 4.07 -12.82 -10.01
N ASN A 120 3.04 -12.26 -9.38
CA ASN A 120 2.56 -10.91 -9.69
C ASN A 120 3.56 -9.85 -9.20
N GLN A 121 3.75 -8.81 -10.01
CA GLN A 121 4.59 -7.68 -9.63
C GLN A 121 3.92 -6.84 -8.52
N ILE A 122 4.67 -6.61 -7.44
CA ILE A 122 4.32 -5.70 -6.36
C ILE A 122 4.86 -4.30 -6.67
N ALA A 123 6.16 -4.22 -6.94
CA ALA A 123 6.82 -2.96 -7.26
C ALA A 123 8.10 -3.22 -8.07
N ASN A 124 8.58 -2.21 -8.77
CA ASN A 124 9.90 -2.22 -9.39
C ASN A 124 10.52 -0.82 -9.35
N GLY A 125 11.82 -0.74 -9.61
CA GLY A 125 12.51 0.53 -9.68
C GLY A 125 14.02 0.37 -9.76
N THR A 126 14.73 1.49 -9.76
CA THR A 126 16.19 1.52 -9.82
C THR A 126 16.77 2.04 -8.51
N VAL A 127 17.94 1.53 -8.16
CA VAL A 127 18.68 1.98 -6.98
C VAL A 127 19.39 3.29 -7.30
N GLY A 128 19.20 4.29 -6.44
CA GLY A 128 19.87 5.58 -6.51
C GLY A 128 21.39 5.46 -6.35
N TRP A 129 22.09 6.54 -6.68
CA TRP A 129 23.54 6.64 -6.50
C TRP A 129 23.99 6.55 -5.03
N ASP A 130 23.08 6.78 -4.09
CA ASP A 130 23.29 6.62 -2.65
C ASP A 130 23.10 5.17 -2.16
N GLY A 131 22.80 4.23 -3.07
CA GLY A 131 22.55 2.83 -2.74
C GLY A 131 21.17 2.59 -2.13
N THR A 132 20.22 3.51 -2.31
CA THR A 132 18.85 3.38 -1.78
C THR A 132 17.78 3.38 -2.86
N ALA A 133 16.66 2.72 -2.57
CA ALA A 133 15.45 2.73 -3.40
C ALA A 133 14.22 2.80 -2.51
N ARG A 134 13.12 3.33 -3.03
CA ARG A 134 11.81 3.39 -2.33
C ARG A 134 10.72 2.85 -3.22
N PHE A 135 9.77 2.13 -2.62
CA PHE A 135 8.68 1.49 -3.34
C PHE A 135 7.36 1.76 -2.60
N ASP A 136 6.41 2.41 -3.26
CA ASP A 136 5.04 2.58 -2.75
C ASP A 136 4.36 1.21 -2.73
N VAL A 137 3.91 0.80 -1.55
CA VAL A 137 3.22 -0.45 -1.29
C VAL A 137 1.86 -0.21 -0.62
N GLY A 138 1.44 1.04 -0.45
CA GLY A 138 0.26 1.39 0.34
C GLY A 138 -1.06 0.83 -0.21
N MET A 139 -1.10 0.49 -1.50
CA MET A 139 -2.29 -0.12 -2.12
C MET A 139 -2.48 -1.61 -1.80
N TYR A 140 -1.48 -2.27 -1.21
CA TYR A 140 -1.54 -3.70 -0.92
C TYR A 140 -2.00 -3.98 0.51
N HIS A 141 -2.63 -5.13 0.68
CA HIS A 141 -2.96 -5.63 2.01
C HIS A 141 -1.69 -5.96 2.82
N MET A 142 -1.63 -5.52 4.08
CA MET A 142 -0.45 -5.65 4.94
C MET A 142 -0.63 -6.74 6.01
N PRO A 143 0.43 -7.50 6.34
CA PRO A 143 1.71 -7.53 5.65
C PRO A 143 1.60 -8.21 4.28
N ILE A 144 2.44 -7.79 3.34
CA ILE A 144 2.64 -8.55 2.11
C ILE A 144 3.50 -9.77 2.46
N ASN A 145 2.88 -10.93 2.66
CA ASN A 145 3.52 -12.07 3.33
C ASN A 145 4.60 -12.79 2.49
N ASN A 146 4.49 -12.76 1.16
CA ASN A 146 5.31 -13.56 0.24
C ASN A 146 6.13 -12.69 -0.72
N ALA A 147 6.63 -11.54 -0.27
CA ALA A 147 7.38 -10.65 -1.14
C ALA A 147 8.79 -11.19 -1.39
N LEU A 148 9.07 -11.58 -2.63
CA LEU A 148 10.42 -11.87 -3.12
C LEU A 148 11.01 -10.59 -3.71
N ILE A 149 12.13 -10.15 -3.13
CA ILE A 149 12.89 -9.00 -3.62
C ILE A 149 14.07 -9.54 -4.41
N ASN A 150 14.09 -9.28 -5.71
CA ASN A 150 15.20 -9.56 -6.60
C ASN A 150 15.93 -8.26 -6.92
N ILE A 151 17.26 -8.31 -6.89
CA ILE A 151 18.11 -7.16 -7.21
C ILE A 151 19.07 -7.60 -8.30
N TYR A 152 18.99 -6.93 -9.43
CA TYR A 152 19.81 -7.15 -10.60
C TYR A 152 20.88 -6.06 -10.72
N ASP A 153 21.91 -6.36 -11.51
CA ASP A 153 22.89 -5.39 -11.95
C ASP A 153 22.24 -4.26 -12.78
N SER A 154 23.01 -3.24 -13.13
CA SER A 154 22.49 -2.10 -13.90
C SER A 154 22.05 -2.47 -15.32
N SER A 155 22.48 -3.62 -15.86
CA SER A 155 22.00 -4.12 -17.14
C SER A 155 20.71 -4.95 -17.04
N GLY A 156 20.27 -5.30 -15.82
CA GLY A 156 19.09 -6.11 -15.57
C GLY A 156 19.26 -7.58 -15.95
N ARG A 157 20.50 -8.05 -16.13
CA ARG A 157 20.80 -9.41 -16.60
C ARG A 157 21.25 -10.33 -15.48
N ASP A 158 22.07 -9.82 -14.57
CA ASP A 158 22.68 -10.64 -13.53
C ASP A 158 21.98 -10.39 -12.20
N LEU A 159 21.47 -11.46 -11.58
CA LEU A 159 20.87 -11.40 -10.24
C LEU A 159 21.98 -11.30 -9.19
N ILE A 160 22.02 -10.16 -8.48
CA ILE A 160 23.03 -9.85 -7.48
C ILE A 160 22.59 -10.28 -6.08
N ALA A 161 21.31 -10.10 -5.74
CA ALA A 161 20.76 -10.48 -4.45
C ALA A 161 19.30 -10.87 -4.57
N SER A 162 18.85 -11.78 -3.69
CA SER A 162 17.45 -12.21 -3.65
C SER A 162 17.06 -12.68 -2.26
N GLY A 163 15.83 -12.36 -1.84
CA GLY A 163 15.31 -12.88 -0.58
C GLY A 163 13.81 -12.66 -0.42
N THR A 164 13.17 -13.61 0.25
CA THR A 164 11.75 -13.56 0.57
C THR A 164 11.56 -13.02 1.97
N THR A 165 10.66 -12.05 2.14
CA THR A 165 10.33 -11.48 3.44
C THR A 165 8.88 -11.01 3.46
N LYS A 166 8.38 -10.68 4.66
CA LYS A 166 7.14 -9.92 4.84
C LYS A 166 7.43 -8.43 4.69
N LEU A 167 6.64 -7.72 3.89
CA LEU A 167 6.71 -6.26 3.78
C LEU A 167 5.65 -5.57 4.64
N TRP A 168 6.07 -4.50 5.30
CA TRP A 168 5.23 -3.53 5.97
C TRP A 168 5.59 -2.13 5.49
N GLY A 169 4.59 -1.28 5.26
CA GLY A 169 4.83 0.13 4.94
C GLY A 169 5.65 0.84 6.03
N GLY A 170 6.67 1.57 5.60
CA GLY A 170 7.63 2.28 6.44
C GLY A 170 8.84 1.46 6.92
N ASP A 171 8.85 0.14 6.69
CA ASP A 171 10.02 -0.69 7.04
C ASP A 171 11.21 -0.39 6.12
N VAL A 172 12.42 -0.57 6.68
CA VAL A 172 13.69 -0.48 5.97
C VAL A 172 14.30 -1.88 5.83
N TYR A 173 14.66 -2.22 4.60
CA TYR A 173 15.31 -3.47 4.21
C TYR A 173 16.72 -3.15 3.72
N SER A 174 17.69 -4.01 4.00
CA SER A 174 19.05 -3.83 3.50
C SER A 174 19.59 -5.08 2.82
N VAL A 175 20.39 -4.85 1.79
CA VAL A 175 21.22 -5.90 1.17
C VAL A 175 22.44 -6.07 2.05
N ALA A 176 22.62 -7.25 2.64
CA ALA A 176 23.76 -7.55 3.51
C ALA A 176 24.68 -8.57 2.83
N SER A 177 25.95 -8.22 2.68
CA SER A 177 27.02 -9.18 2.40
C SER A 177 27.34 -9.93 3.69
N GLY A 178 26.52 -10.93 4.01
CA GLY A 178 26.76 -11.91 5.08
C GLY A 178 27.20 -11.34 6.42
N GLN A 179 26.33 -10.63 7.15
CA GLN A 179 26.17 -10.71 8.62
C GLN A 179 24.77 -10.16 8.98
N SER A 180 23.97 -10.95 9.70
CA SER A 180 22.66 -10.55 10.20
C SER A 180 22.85 -9.57 11.36
N ASN A 181 22.33 -8.35 11.22
CA ASN A 181 22.20 -7.40 12.33
C ASN A 181 20.74 -7.44 12.77
N GLU A 182 20.47 -7.67 14.05
CA GLU A 182 19.10 -7.97 14.54
C GLU A 182 18.10 -6.80 14.41
N ASP A 183 18.58 -5.59 14.09
CA ASP A 183 17.75 -4.41 13.81
C ASP A 183 17.42 -4.20 12.31
N LEU A 184 17.89 -5.08 11.41
CA LEU A 184 17.65 -5.02 9.96
C LEU A 184 17.10 -6.36 9.45
N LYS A 185 15.93 -6.34 8.79
CA LYS A 185 15.43 -7.51 8.04
C LYS A 185 16.33 -7.71 6.81
N CYS A 186 17.37 -8.53 6.95
CA CYS A 186 18.38 -8.75 5.93
C CYS A 186 17.83 -9.54 4.73
N ILE A 187 18.11 -9.06 3.53
CA ILE A 187 18.00 -9.84 2.29
C ILE A 187 19.37 -10.48 2.07
N THR A 188 19.43 -11.80 2.08
CA THR A 188 20.68 -12.56 1.94
C THR A 188 21.19 -12.47 0.49
N VAL A 189 22.45 -12.08 0.32
CA VAL A 189 23.15 -12.18 -0.95
C VAL A 189 23.58 -13.65 -1.14
N PRO A 190 23.21 -14.34 -2.23
CA PRO A 190 23.87 -15.59 -2.57
C PRO A 190 25.31 -15.25 -2.97
N ASN A 191 26.29 -15.88 -2.31
CA ASN A 191 27.74 -15.72 -2.55
C ASN A 191 28.05 -15.36 -4.01
N LEU A 192 28.50 -14.13 -4.25
CA LEU A 192 29.29 -13.82 -5.42
C LEU A 192 30.72 -14.21 -5.06
N ASP A 193 31.23 -15.27 -5.70
CA ASP A 193 32.64 -15.62 -5.61
C ASP A 193 33.48 -14.38 -5.98
N PRO A 194 34.51 -14.04 -5.20
CA PRO A 194 35.41 -12.96 -5.55
C PRO A 194 36.20 -13.37 -6.81
N MET A 195 36.07 -12.58 -7.88
CA MET A 195 37.05 -12.60 -8.99
C MET A 195 38.37 -11.98 -8.53
#